data_AF-A0A932MAD6-F1
#
_entry.id   AF-A0A932MAD6-F1
#
_cell.length_a   1.000
_cell.length_b   1.000
_cell.length_c   1.000
_cell.angle_alpha   90.00
_cell.angle_beta   90.00
_cell.angle_gamma   90.00
#
_symmetry.space_group_name_H-M   'P 1'
#
loop_
_entity.id
_entity.type
_entity.pdbx_description
1 polymer ?
#
loop_
_entity_poly.entity_id
_entity_poly.type
_entity_poly.pdbx_seq_one_letter_code
_entity_poly.pdbx_strand_id
1 'polypeptide(L)' 'MAQKEFSVVGKKIPRIDGYERVTGQAQYTGDYQLPGMLYARVLRSPYPHAKIISIDASKAE' A
#
# COMPACT_ATOMS: atom_id res chain seq x y z
N MET A 1 9.65 -7.64 43.15
CA MET A 1 8.93 -6.39 42.81
C MET A 1 7.49 -6.75 42.50
N ALA A 2 6.52 -6.08 43.13
CA ALA A 2 5.10 -6.38 42.89
C ALA A 2 4.74 -6.09 41.44
N GLN A 3 4.24 -7.09 40.73
CA GLN A 3 3.84 -6.96 39.34
C GLN A 3 2.55 -6.13 39.30
N LYS A 4 2.60 -4.94 38.67
CA LYS A 4 1.42 -4.09 38.49
C LYS A 4 0.45 -4.81 37.56
N GLU A 5 -0.76 -5.10 38.04
CA GLU A 5 -1.84 -5.58 37.19
C GLU A 5 -2.36 -4.42 36.33
N PHE A 6 -2.27 -4.58 35.01
CA PHE A 6 -2.77 -3.60 34.06
C PHE A 6 -4.12 -4.07 33.48
N SER A 7 -5.01 -3.12 33.20
CA SER A 7 -6.32 -3.42 32.63
C SER A 7 -6.23 -4.00 31.21
N VAL A 8 -5.20 -3.64 30.44
CA VAL A 8 -5.04 -3.99 29.01
C VAL A 8 -3.68 -4.61 28.70
N VAL A 9 -2.59 -4.08 29.27
CA VAL A 9 -1.22 -4.55 28.98
C VAL A 9 -1.04 -5.99 29.47
N GLY A 10 -0.53 -6.87 28.59
CA GLY A 10 -0.31 -8.29 28.88
C GLY A 10 -1.52 -9.20 28.65
N LYS A 11 -2.68 -8.66 28.23
CA LYS A 11 -3.88 -9.45 27.94
C LYS A 11 -4.00 -9.80 26.46
N LYS A 12 -4.50 -11.00 26.16
CA LYS A 12 -4.83 -11.42 24.78
C LYS A 12 -6.12 -10.75 24.34
N ILE A 13 -6.00 -9.61 23.68
CA ILE A 13 -7.13 -8.86 23.11
C ILE A 13 -7.23 -9.08 21.60
N PRO A 14 -8.45 -9.09 21.03
CA PRO A 14 -8.63 -9.07 19.58
C PRO A 14 -7.96 -7.85 18.95
N ARG A 15 -7.50 -8.03 17.73
CA ARG A 15 -6.88 -6.96 16.95
C ARG A 15 -7.96 -5.99 16.44
N ILE A 16 -7.74 -4.69 16.63
CA ILE A 16 -8.73 -3.63 16.33
C ILE A 16 -9.17 -3.68 14.85
N ASP A 17 -8.22 -3.78 13.94
CA ASP A 17 -8.44 -3.87 12.48
C ASP A 17 -8.63 -5.33 11.99
N GLY A 18 -8.73 -6.29 12.92
CA GLY A 18 -8.80 -7.71 12.57
C GLY A 18 -10.05 -8.07 11.77
N TYR A 19 -11.21 -7.58 12.22
CA TYR A 19 -12.49 -7.87 11.59
C TYR A 19 -12.57 -7.33 10.15
N GLU A 20 -12.22 -6.06 9.95
CA GLU A 20 -12.27 -5.42 8.63
C GLU A 20 -11.35 -6.11 7.62
N ARG A 21 -10.18 -6.59 8.07
CA ARG A 21 -9.24 -7.33 7.21
C ARG A 21 -9.74 -8.71 6.81
N VAL A 22 -10.34 -9.46 7.73
CA VAL A 22 -10.80 -10.84 7.43
C VAL A 22 -12.12 -10.88 6.66
N THR A 23 -12.90 -9.80 6.72
CA THR A 23 -14.19 -9.67 6.01
C THR A 23 -14.05 -9.02 4.63
N GLY A 24 -12.87 -8.46 4.30
CA GLY A 24 -12.66 -7.70 3.07
C GLY A 24 -13.25 -6.29 3.10
N GLN A 25 -13.66 -5.79 4.28
CA GLN A 25 -14.18 -4.43 4.44
C GLN A 25 -13.07 -3.37 4.51
N ALA A 26 -11.85 -3.77 4.86
CA ALA A 26 -10.70 -2.86 4.89
C ALA A 26 -10.39 -2.36 3.47
N GLN A 27 -10.42 -1.03 3.28
CA GLN A 27 -10.06 -0.38 2.02
C GLN A 27 -8.58 -0.03 1.99
N TYR A 28 -7.91 -0.41 0.90
CA TYR A 28 -6.53 -0.06 0.59
C TYR A 28 -6.46 0.88 -0.61
N THR A 29 -5.27 1.42 -0.88
CA THR A 29 -5.04 2.39 -1.97
C THR A 29 -5.55 1.90 -3.34
N GLY A 30 -5.50 0.59 -3.59
CA GLY A 30 -5.97 0.00 -4.84
C GLY A 30 -7.49 -0.18 -4.95
N ASP A 31 -8.22 -0.06 -3.84
CA ASP A 31 -9.68 -0.30 -3.78
C ASP A 31 -10.47 0.97 -4.08
N TYR A 32 -9.82 2.14 -4.06
CA TYR A 32 -10.47 3.41 -4.35
C TYR A 32 -10.77 3.59 -5.84
N GLN A 33 -11.97 4.07 -6.15
CA GLN A 33 -12.37 4.54 -7.47
C GLN A 33 -12.98 5.93 -7.31
N LEU A 34 -12.34 6.93 -7.93
CA LEU A 34 -12.74 8.33 -7.82
C LEU A 34 -13.25 8.84 -9.18
N PRO A 35 -14.25 9.75 -9.22
CA PRO A 35 -14.66 10.39 -10.47
C PRO A 35 -13.48 11.08 -11.16
N GLY A 36 -13.26 10.75 -12.44
CA GLY A 36 -12.15 11.32 -13.21
C GLY A 36 -10.76 10.76 -12.89
N MET A 37 -10.66 9.63 -12.17
CA MET A 37 -9.38 8.99 -11.87
C MET A 37 -8.63 8.60 -13.15
N LEU A 38 -7.42 9.14 -13.30
CA LEU A 38 -6.49 8.76 -14.37
C LEU A 38 -5.63 7.57 -13.94
N TYR A 39 -5.14 6.83 -14.92
CA TYR A 39 -4.23 5.70 -14.72
C TYR A 39 -2.84 6.06 -15.22
N ALA A 40 -1.81 5.66 -14.48
CA ALA A 40 -0.42 5.88 -14.84
C ALA A 40 0.33 4.56 -15.01
N ARG A 41 1.35 4.55 -15.86
CA ARG A 41 2.27 3.43 -16.02
C ARG A 41 3.70 3.94 -16.10
N VAL A 42 4.61 3.22 -15.46
CA VAL A 42 6.04 3.58 -15.43
C VAL A 42 6.81 2.72 -16.45
N LEU A 43 7.48 3.36 -17.40
CA LEU A 43 8.49 2.72 -18.24
C LEU A 43 9.78 2.56 -17.42
N ARG A 44 10.28 1.32 -17.32
CA ARG A 44 11.50 1.00 -16.55
C ARG A 44 12.63 0.61 -17.49
N SER A 45 13.86 0.83 -17.04
CA SER A 45 15.05 0.38 -17.77
C SER A 45 15.03 -1.15 -17.92
N PRO A 46 15.28 -1.70 -19.13
CA PRO A 46 15.51 -3.12 -19.31
C PRO A 46 16.93 -3.55 -18.89
N TYR A 47 17.82 -2.60 -18.64
CA TYR A 47 19.22 -2.84 -18.29
C TYR A 47 19.51 -2.48 -16.82
N PRO A 48 20.33 -3.26 -16.12
CA PRO A 48 20.72 -2.97 -14.73
C PRO A 48 21.62 -1.74 -14.60
N HIS A 49 22.45 -1.45 -15.62
CA HIS A 49 23.28 -0.26 -15.69
C HIS A 49 23.44 0.19 -17.15
N ALA A 50 22.96 1.39 -17.46
CA ALA A 50 23.08 1.99 -18.79
C ALA A 50 22.92 3.51 -18.68
N LYS A 51 23.49 4.23 -19.64
CA LYS A 51 23.23 5.67 -19.81
C LYS A 51 22.06 5.85 -20.78
N ILE A 52 21.06 6.65 -20.40
CA ILE A 52 19.97 7.05 -21.31
C ILE A 52 20.55 8.09 -22.28
N ILE A 53 20.52 7.79 -23.58
CA ILE A 53 21.00 8.69 -24.64
C ILE A 53 19.83 9.53 -25.19
N SER A 54 18.67 8.90 -25.38
CA SER A 54 17.46 9.53 -25.92
C SER A 54 16.21 8.78 -25.47
N ILE A 55 15.07 9.47 -25.46
CA ILE A 55 13.72 8.89 -25.28
C ILE A 55 12.82 9.51 -26.35
N ASP A 56 12.12 8.68 -27.12
CA ASP A 56 11.07 9.12 -28.06
C ASP A 56 9.71 8.75 -27.46
N ALA A 57 8.91 9.77 -27.15
CA ALA A 57 7.58 9.65 -26.55
C ALA A 57 6.45 10.02 -27.52
N SER A 58 6.75 10.27 -28.81
CA SER A 58 5.78 10.80 -29.79
C SER A 58 4.50 9.96 -29.96
N LYS A 59 4.56 8.66 -29.69
CA LYS A 59 3.39 7.75 -29.76
C LYS A 59 2.55 7.72 -28.47
N ALA A 60 3.04 8.31 -27.39
CA ALA A 60 2.42 8.28 -26.07
C ALA A 60 1.75 9.60 -25.67
N GLU A 61 2.02 10.68 -26.40
CA GLU A 61 1.47 12.03 -26.21
C GLU A 61 0.12 12.24 -26.91
#